data_AF-A0A924XG68-F1
#
_entry.id   AF-A0A924XG68-F1
#
_cell.length_a   1.000
_cell.length_b   1.000
_cell.length_c   1.000
_cell.angle_alpha   90.00
_cell.angle_beta   90.00
_cell.angle_gamma   90.00
#
_symmetry.space_group_name_H-M   'P 1'
#
loop_
_entity.id
_entity.type
_entity.pdbx_description
1 polymer ?
#
loop_
_entity_poly.entity_id
_entity_poly.type
_entity_poly.pdbx_seq_one_letter_code
_entity_poly.pdbx_strand_id
1 'polypeptide(L)'
;MRALFPTRLRPAVLRCFLTLLPVTAGLSCKEGNEPRKDEPAVEEMSIVVEADKSRILEEEQSLEKKRATVEEEQARLQRERTEISERLASISKKDKSSRDKLEADQKRVQDEENRLSNARRSFDEDRDKLERDKNKLLEKISKLEQPKGTQTVQQREEATTRRERDISKREGDLAQREKHVAEREAEVSKALREAQSLLSSIGNTRVIVQAPVAAPTSSPTATSVASLRRDVMRKMEYRGILVDDLPPAARDLEQESKASLKSRDYGAAQDALMKLDKAIEGIAVNGPFVQGKMTRLNRSYSSTKLDSGKSTQIQKLLSEFSELATDGRWDRANQKANQMVAIYQSK
;
A
#
# COMPACT_ATOMS: atom_id res chain seq x y z
N MET A 1 12.32 18.95 80.24
CA MET A 1 11.21 17.98 80.41
C MET A 1 10.60 17.71 79.06
N ARG A 2 10.45 16.42 78.72
CA ARG A 2 9.91 15.89 77.46
C ARG A 2 8.40 16.10 77.36
N ALA A 3 7.91 16.26 76.12
CA ALA A 3 6.72 15.65 75.51
C ALA A 3 5.97 16.65 74.60
N LEU A 4 5.32 16.31 73.50
CA LEU A 4 5.23 15.15 72.60
C LEU A 4 4.49 15.71 71.35
N PHE A 5 4.92 15.32 70.15
CA PHE A 5 4.27 15.65 68.87
C PHE A 5 2.92 14.92 68.71
N PRO A 6 1.93 15.48 67.99
CA PRO A 6 0.91 14.68 67.34
C PRO A 6 1.17 14.48 65.84
N THR A 7 0.76 13.29 65.42
CA THR A 7 1.11 12.52 64.23
C THR A 7 0.28 12.83 63.00
N ARG A 8 0.90 12.57 61.83
CA ARG A 8 0.34 12.56 60.48
C ARG A 8 -0.84 11.58 60.33
N LEU A 9 -1.93 12.05 59.74
CA LEU A 9 -3.01 11.22 59.19
C LEU A 9 -2.71 10.89 57.73
N ARG A 10 -2.72 9.58 57.39
CA ARG A 10 -2.68 9.05 56.02
C ARG A 10 -4.11 8.84 55.51
N PRO A 11 -4.44 9.14 54.24
CA PRO A 11 -5.71 8.73 53.66
C PRO A 11 -5.70 7.24 53.27
N ALA A 12 -6.83 6.60 53.53
CA ALA A 12 -7.09 5.19 53.29
C ALA A 12 -7.23 4.88 51.79
N VAL A 13 -6.62 3.78 51.37
CA VAL A 13 -6.76 3.18 50.03
C VAL A 13 -8.04 2.34 50.03
N LEU A 14 -9.07 2.81 49.33
CA LEU A 14 -10.31 2.06 49.11
C LEU A 14 -10.13 1.13 47.90
N ARG A 15 -9.86 -0.15 48.16
CA ARG A 15 -9.88 -1.22 47.14
C ARG A 15 -11.31 -1.78 47.05
N CYS A 16 -12.04 -1.41 46.00
CA CYS A 16 -13.26 -2.12 45.61
C CYS A 16 -12.88 -3.39 44.83
N PHE A 17 -12.98 -4.55 45.49
CA PHE A 17 -13.08 -5.85 44.85
C PHE A 17 -14.54 -6.06 44.45
N LEU A 18 -14.84 -6.04 43.15
CA LEU A 18 -16.14 -6.48 42.63
C LEU A 18 -15.96 -7.90 42.08
N THR A 19 -16.40 -8.89 42.87
CA THR A 19 -16.52 -10.30 42.47
C THR A 19 -17.85 -10.50 41.75
N LEU A 20 -17.79 -10.88 40.46
CA LEU A 20 -18.94 -11.35 39.68
C LEU A 20 -18.82 -12.88 39.51
N LEU A 21 -19.82 -13.59 40.06
CA LEU A 21 -20.05 -15.02 39.90
C LEU A 21 -20.62 -15.34 38.52
N PRO A 22 -20.42 -16.58 38.01
CA PRO A 22 -20.92 -17.01 36.71
C PRO A 22 -22.36 -17.52 36.81
N VAL A 23 -23.21 -17.14 35.85
CA VAL A 23 -24.51 -17.77 35.63
C VAL A 23 -24.40 -18.68 34.41
N THR A 24 -24.48 -19.98 34.65
CA THR A 24 -24.59 -21.04 33.64
C THR A 24 -26.01 -21.58 33.61
N ALA A 25 -26.69 -21.46 32.47
CA ALA A 25 -27.76 -22.32 31.94
C ALA A 25 -28.14 -21.72 30.57
N GLY A 26 -28.36 -22.42 29.46
CA GLY A 26 -28.38 -23.83 29.12
C GLY A 26 -29.07 -23.96 27.75
N LEU A 27 -28.52 -24.84 26.90
CA LEU A 27 -29.19 -25.59 25.81
C LEU A 27 -29.72 -24.89 24.54
N SER A 28 -29.06 -25.27 23.44
CA SER A 28 -29.67 -25.90 22.24
C SER A 28 -30.44 -25.03 21.25
N CYS A 29 -29.78 -24.70 20.12
CA CYS A 29 -30.10 -25.34 18.85
C CYS A 29 -28.94 -25.22 17.86
N LYS A 30 -28.75 -26.31 17.13
CA LYS A 30 -27.65 -26.61 16.22
C LYS A 30 -28.19 -26.35 14.82
N GLU A 31 -27.80 -25.25 14.20
CA GLU A 31 -28.05 -25.02 12.78
C GLU A 31 -26.75 -24.52 12.15
N GLY A 32 -26.12 -25.42 11.39
CA GLY A 32 -24.83 -25.19 10.75
C GLY A 32 -24.98 -24.20 9.62
N ASN A 33 -24.61 -22.95 9.89
CA ASN A 33 -24.27 -21.97 8.87
C ASN A 33 -22.85 -21.52 9.20
N GLU A 34 -21.86 -22.02 8.47
CA GLU A 34 -20.46 -21.64 8.67
C GLU A 34 -20.32 -20.12 8.41
N PRO A 35 -19.97 -19.31 9.42
CA PRO A 35 -19.73 -17.90 9.19
C PRO A 35 -18.41 -17.75 8.43
N ARG A 36 -18.48 -17.09 7.26
CA ARG A 36 -17.31 -16.59 6.53
C ARG A 36 -16.45 -15.76 7.49
N LYS A 37 -15.19 -16.16 7.65
CA LYS A 37 -14.23 -15.65 8.66
C LYS A 37 -13.61 -14.28 8.37
N ASP A 38 -14.19 -13.46 7.50
CA ASP A 38 -13.44 -12.34 6.90
C ASP A 38 -13.95 -10.91 7.23
N GLU A 39 -14.91 -10.68 8.14
CA GLU A 39 -15.45 -9.32 8.39
C GLU A 39 -15.59 -8.77 9.84
N PRO A 40 -14.95 -9.27 10.93
CA PRO A 40 -15.10 -8.60 12.25
C PRO A 40 -14.13 -7.43 12.52
N ALA A 41 -13.07 -7.23 11.71
CA ALA A 41 -12.00 -6.30 12.07
C ALA A 41 -12.34 -4.80 11.90
N VAL A 42 -13.38 -4.47 11.11
CA VAL A 42 -13.71 -3.06 10.79
C VAL A 42 -14.58 -2.43 11.90
N GLU A 43 -15.50 -3.20 12.48
CA GLU A 43 -16.41 -2.71 13.52
C GLU A 43 -15.69 -2.44 14.85
N GLU A 44 -14.77 -3.34 15.27
CA GLU A 44 -14.01 -3.15 16.51
C GLU A 44 -13.12 -1.89 16.47
N MET A 45 -12.54 -1.55 15.32
CA MET A 45 -11.71 -0.35 15.18
C MET A 45 -12.53 0.95 15.18
N SER A 46 -13.78 0.94 14.68
CA SER A 46 -14.68 2.10 14.73
C SER A 46 -15.04 2.46 16.17
N ILE A 47 -15.34 1.43 16.99
CA ILE A 47 -15.70 1.61 18.41
C ILE A 47 -14.55 2.26 19.19
N VAL A 48 -13.30 1.87 18.91
CA VAL A 48 -12.11 2.46 19.57
C VAL A 48 -11.92 3.93 19.19
N VAL A 49 -12.15 4.30 17.93
CA VAL A 49 -12.00 5.69 17.48
C VAL A 49 -13.07 6.60 18.09
N GLU A 50 -14.32 6.13 18.20
CA GLU A 50 -15.41 6.87 18.84
C GLU A 50 -15.18 7.06 20.35
N ALA A 51 -14.67 6.03 21.03
CA ALA A 51 -14.30 6.12 22.44
C ALA A 51 -13.16 7.14 22.66
N ASP A 52 -12.11 7.11 21.84
CA ASP A 52 -11.00 8.06 21.90
C ASP A 52 -11.48 9.50 21.64
N LYS A 53 -12.41 9.70 20.68
CA LYS A 53 -13.01 11.01 20.39
C LYS A 53 -13.79 11.57 21.58
N SER A 54 -14.59 10.72 22.23
CA SER A 54 -15.40 11.12 23.38
C SER A 54 -14.53 11.51 24.57
N ARG A 55 -13.47 10.74 24.84
CA ARG A 55 -12.47 11.07 25.88
C ARG A 55 -11.79 12.43 25.61
N ILE A 56 -11.36 12.69 24.38
CA ILE A 56 -10.71 13.97 24.03
C ILE A 56 -11.65 15.15 24.27
N LEU A 57 -12.94 15.02 23.91
CA LEU A 57 -13.93 16.07 24.12
C LEU A 57 -14.17 16.36 25.62
N GLU A 58 -14.24 15.31 26.45
CA GLU A 58 -14.36 15.48 27.91
C GLU A 58 -13.12 16.17 28.50
N GLU A 59 -11.92 15.80 28.03
CA GLU A 59 -10.67 16.44 28.44
C GLU A 59 -10.63 17.92 28.02
N GLU A 60 -11.04 18.26 26.78
CA GLU A 60 -11.15 19.64 26.28
C GLU A 60 -12.07 20.48 27.17
N GLN A 61 -13.26 19.97 27.49
CA GLN A 61 -14.22 20.66 28.39
C GLN A 61 -13.67 20.84 29.80
N SER A 62 -12.91 19.84 30.31
CA SER A 62 -12.31 19.92 31.64
C SER A 62 -11.21 20.98 31.71
N LEU A 63 -10.41 21.13 30.65
CA LEU A 63 -9.36 22.14 30.55
C LEU A 63 -9.96 23.54 30.42
N GLU A 64 -11.05 23.68 29.67
CA GLU A 64 -11.75 24.96 29.53
C GLU A 64 -12.32 25.46 30.87
N LYS A 65 -12.93 24.57 31.67
CA LYS A 65 -13.39 24.90 33.02
C LYS A 65 -12.24 25.32 33.93
N LYS A 66 -11.12 24.58 33.92
CA LYS A 66 -9.93 24.94 34.72
C LYS A 66 -9.36 26.29 34.30
N ARG A 67 -9.32 26.59 33.01
CA ARG A 67 -8.87 27.87 32.49
C ARG A 67 -9.75 29.02 32.98
N ALA A 68 -11.08 28.86 32.92
CA ALA A 68 -12.01 29.86 33.44
C ALA A 68 -11.77 30.13 34.94
N THR A 69 -11.53 29.09 35.74
CA THR A 69 -11.22 29.27 37.17
C THR A 69 -9.90 30.01 37.41
N VAL A 70 -8.86 29.76 36.61
CA VAL A 70 -7.59 30.49 36.73
C VAL A 70 -7.75 31.96 36.34
N GLU A 71 -8.52 32.25 35.29
CA GLU A 71 -8.78 33.62 34.85
C GLU A 71 -9.57 34.41 35.90
N GLU A 72 -10.54 33.78 36.56
CA GLU A 72 -11.28 34.38 37.69
C GLU A 72 -10.38 34.64 38.90
N GLU A 73 -9.56 33.66 39.30
CA GLU A 73 -8.60 33.81 40.40
C GLU A 73 -7.56 34.90 40.11
N GLN A 74 -7.07 34.98 38.87
CA GLN A 74 -6.14 36.03 38.46
C GLN A 74 -6.78 37.42 38.56
N ALA A 75 -8.04 37.56 38.13
CA ALA A 75 -8.78 38.80 38.28
C ALA A 75 -9.01 39.16 39.76
N ARG A 76 -9.25 38.17 40.64
CA ARG A 76 -9.37 38.38 42.10
C ARG A 76 -8.05 38.90 42.68
N LEU A 77 -6.94 38.22 42.42
CA LEU A 77 -5.61 38.63 42.93
C LEU A 77 -5.20 40.01 42.42
N GLN A 78 -5.53 40.35 41.17
CA GLN A 78 -5.26 41.67 40.64
C GLN A 78 -6.01 42.77 41.40
N ARG A 79 -7.27 42.53 41.79
CA ARG A 79 -8.05 43.45 42.63
C ARG A 79 -7.46 43.56 44.04
N GLU A 80 -7.11 42.43 44.67
CA GLU A 80 -6.47 42.40 45.99
C GLU A 80 -5.14 43.19 45.96
N ARG A 81 -4.34 43.02 44.91
CA ARG A 81 -3.08 43.75 44.74
C ARG A 81 -3.30 45.26 44.62
N THR A 82 -4.30 45.69 43.85
CA THR A 82 -4.64 47.13 43.75
C THR A 82 -5.11 47.68 45.09
N GLU A 83 -5.97 46.96 45.83
CA GLU A 83 -6.47 47.38 47.14
C GLU A 83 -5.35 47.49 48.17
N ILE A 84 -4.44 46.51 48.23
CA ILE A 84 -3.27 46.56 49.12
C ILE A 84 -2.38 47.75 48.76
N SER A 85 -2.17 48.02 47.47
CA SER A 85 -1.35 49.15 47.01
C SER A 85 -1.94 50.51 47.40
N GLU A 86 -3.26 50.66 47.30
CA GLU A 86 -3.98 51.87 47.71
C GLU A 86 -3.93 52.06 49.23
N ARG A 87 -4.11 50.97 50.00
CA ARG A 87 -3.97 50.99 51.46
C ARG A 87 -2.56 51.38 51.88
N LEU A 88 -1.52 50.81 51.25
CA LEU A 88 -0.12 51.16 51.51
C LEU A 88 0.16 52.65 51.22
N ALA A 89 -0.45 53.22 50.18
CA ALA A 89 -0.32 54.63 49.87
C ALA A 89 -1.01 55.55 50.89
N SER A 90 -2.13 55.10 51.47
CA SER A 90 -2.90 55.86 52.47
C SER A 90 -2.32 55.83 53.89
N ILE A 91 -1.52 54.80 54.23
CA ILE A 91 -0.99 54.62 55.58
C ILE A 91 0.15 55.61 55.88
N SER A 92 0.06 56.25 57.05
CA SER A 92 1.11 57.12 57.57
C SER A 92 2.41 56.37 57.86
N LYS A 93 3.55 56.99 57.55
CA LYS A 93 4.90 56.42 57.81
C LYS A 93 5.17 56.09 59.30
N LYS A 94 4.35 56.60 60.22
CA LYS A 94 4.49 56.34 61.66
C LYS A 94 3.85 55.02 62.11
N ASP A 95 2.93 54.44 61.35
CA ASP A 95 2.28 53.16 61.69
C ASP A 95 3.02 51.97 61.05
N LYS A 96 4.13 51.59 61.70
CA LYS A 96 4.98 50.50 61.24
C LYS A 96 4.25 49.15 61.20
N SER A 97 3.39 48.87 62.19
CA SER A 97 2.74 47.55 62.29
C SER A 97 1.75 47.32 61.15
N SER A 98 0.95 48.33 60.79
CA SER A 98 0.01 48.20 59.68
C SER A 98 0.73 48.12 58.32
N ARG A 99 1.87 48.80 58.18
CA ARG A 99 2.72 48.68 56.99
C ARG A 99 3.30 47.28 56.84
N ASP A 100 3.90 46.73 57.89
CA ASP A 100 4.50 45.40 57.88
C ASP A 100 3.46 44.31 57.54
N LYS A 101 2.21 44.48 58.01
CA LYS A 101 1.09 43.58 57.66
C LYS A 101 0.73 43.64 56.17
N LEU A 102 0.58 44.84 55.61
CA LEU A 102 0.27 44.99 54.19
C LEU A 102 1.41 44.52 53.27
N GLU A 103 2.67 44.71 53.68
CA GLU A 103 3.83 44.16 52.96
C GLU A 103 3.83 42.61 52.99
N ALA A 104 3.44 42.01 54.11
CA ALA A 104 3.25 40.56 54.21
C ALA A 104 2.11 40.07 53.31
N ASP A 105 0.97 40.78 53.28
CA ASP A 105 -0.16 40.47 52.39
C ASP A 105 0.22 40.63 50.92
N GLN A 106 0.99 41.66 50.57
CA GLN A 106 1.51 41.85 49.22
C GLN A 106 2.38 40.67 48.79
N LYS A 107 3.25 40.18 49.69
CA LYS A 107 4.08 39.00 49.43
C LYS A 107 3.22 37.74 49.25
N ARG A 108 2.18 37.56 50.08
CA ARG A 108 1.22 36.45 49.94
C ARG A 108 0.53 36.46 48.58
N VAL A 109 0.01 37.60 48.15
CA VAL A 109 -0.63 37.76 46.83
C VAL A 109 0.37 37.46 45.71
N GLN A 110 1.61 37.94 45.83
CA GLN A 110 2.66 37.65 44.84
C GLN A 110 3.01 36.16 44.78
N ASP A 111 3.06 35.45 45.91
CA ASP A 111 3.28 34.00 45.95
C ASP A 111 2.11 33.24 45.31
N GLU A 112 0.87 33.70 45.49
CA GLU A 112 -0.33 33.15 44.85
C GLU A 112 -0.34 33.41 43.33
N GLU A 113 0.04 34.61 42.87
CA GLU A 113 0.23 34.94 41.45
C GLU A 113 1.28 34.02 40.80
N ASN A 114 2.39 33.77 41.49
CA ASN A 114 3.43 32.85 41.03
C ASN A 114 2.90 31.40 40.93
N ARG A 115 2.07 30.97 41.87
CA ARG A 115 1.41 29.65 41.82
C ARG A 115 0.43 29.54 40.64
N LEU A 116 -0.40 30.56 40.41
CA LEU A 116 -1.31 30.60 39.26
C LEU A 116 -0.55 30.63 37.93
N SER A 117 0.56 31.36 37.86
CA SER A 117 1.44 31.38 36.68
C SER A 117 1.99 29.99 36.36
N ASN A 118 2.45 29.26 37.37
CA ASN A 118 2.88 27.88 37.21
C ASN A 118 1.73 26.94 36.81
N ALA A 119 0.55 27.09 37.41
CA ALA A 119 -0.64 26.32 37.04
C ALA A 119 -1.04 26.57 35.58
N ARG A 120 -0.99 27.82 35.12
CA ARG A 120 -1.25 28.19 33.73
C ARG A 120 -0.29 27.50 32.75
N ARG A 121 1.01 27.47 33.06
CA ARG A 121 1.99 26.74 32.27
C ARG A 121 1.67 25.25 32.18
N SER A 122 1.29 24.62 33.30
CA SER A 122 0.89 23.20 33.27
C SER A 122 -0.36 22.94 32.43
N PHE A 123 -1.32 23.88 32.39
CA PHE A 123 -2.49 23.76 31.52
C PHE A 123 -2.18 23.98 30.05
N ASP A 124 -1.24 24.88 29.72
CA ASP A 124 -0.76 25.04 28.36
C ASP A 124 -0.04 23.76 27.87
N GLU A 125 0.76 23.12 28.73
CA GLU A 125 1.39 21.82 28.45
C GLU A 125 0.35 20.69 28.22
N ASP A 126 -0.69 20.63 29.07
CA ASP A 126 -1.80 19.68 28.92
C ASP A 126 -2.59 19.91 27.62
N ARG A 127 -2.81 21.18 27.25
CA ARG A 127 -3.47 21.55 25.99
C ARG A 127 -2.66 21.10 24.78
N ASP A 128 -1.36 21.38 24.78
CA ASP A 128 -0.46 20.99 23.68
C ASP A 128 -0.33 19.46 23.58
N LYS A 129 -0.48 18.74 24.70
CA LYS A 129 -0.60 17.27 24.69
C LYS A 129 -1.92 16.82 24.05
N LEU A 130 -3.03 17.42 24.43
CA LEU A 130 -4.36 17.08 23.89
C LEU A 130 -4.45 17.37 22.39
N GLU A 131 -3.85 18.46 21.92
CA GLU A 131 -3.76 18.79 20.50
C GLU A 131 -2.91 17.76 19.72
N ARG A 132 -1.79 17.29 20.29
CA ARG A 132 -1.01 16.19 19.72
C ARG A 132 -1.81 14.90 19.62
N ASP A 133 -2.59 14.56 20.65
CA ASP A 133 -3.40 13.34 20.65
C ASP A 133 -4.59 13.43 19.69
N LYS A 134 -5.19 14.62 19.54
CA LYS A 134 -6.18 14.93 18.48
C LYS A 134 -5.60 14.77 17.09
N ASN A 135 -4.40 15.30 16.83
CA ASN A 135 -3.73 15.16 15.54
C ASN A 135 -3.38 13.69 15.23
N LYS A 136 -2.93 12.91 16.22
CA LYS A 136 -2.73 11.45 16.06
C LYS A 136 -4.04 10.73 15.75
N LEU A 137 -5.15 11.10 16.39
CA LEU A 137 -6.46 10.51 16.10
C LEU A 137 -6.90 10.84 14.68
N LEU A 138 -6.74 12.10 14.24
CA LEU A 138 -7.01 12.51 12.86
C LEU A 138 -6.11 11.76 11.85
N GLU A 139 -4.84 11.53 12.17
CA GLU A 139 -3.96 10.73 11.33
C GLU A 139 -4.40 9.25 11.27
N LYS A 140 -4.85 8.68 12.40
CA LYS A 140 -5.42 7.32 12.42
C LYS A 140 -6.71 7.24 11.60
N ILE A 141 -7.62 8.21 11.75
CA ILE A 141 -8.85 8.32 10.95
C ILE A 141 -8.47 8.43 9.48
N SER A 142 -7.54 9.32 9.12
CA SER A 142 -7.06 9.46 7.75
C SER A 142 -6.44 8.17 7.21
N LYS A 143 -5.69 7.40 8.03
CA LYS A 143 -5.13 6.09 7.64
C LYS A 143 -6.19 4.99 7.51
N LEU A 144 -7.32 5.11 8.20
CA LEU A 144 -8.47 4.20 8.08
C LEU A 144 -9.34 4.58 6.88
N GLU A 145 -9.53 5.88 6.64
CA GLU A 145 -10.23 6.43 5.49
C GLU A 145 -9.42 6.30 4.20
N GLN A 146 -8.09 6.26 4.29
CA GLN A 146 -7.24 5.89 3.17
C GLN A 146 -7.40 4.38 2.94
N PRO A 147 -8.10 3.96 1.89
CA PRO A 147 -8.22 2.55 1.56
C PRO A 147 -6.82 1.94 1.41
N LYS A 148 -6.43 1.05 2.33
CA LYS A 148 -5.26 0.19 2.17
C LYS A 148 -5.47 -0.69 0.93
N GLY A 149 -5.03 -0.21 -0.23
CA GLY A 149 -5.02 -0.95 -1.48
C GLY A 149 -6.26 -0.84 -2.37
N THR A 150 -7.26 -0.03 -2.03
CA THR A 150 -8.34 0.30 -2.97
C THR A 150 -8.07 1.66 -3.57
N GLN A 151 -7.95 1.74 -4.89
CA GLN A 151 -7.86 2.97 -5.66
C GLN A 151 -8.81 4.05 -5.08
N THR A 152 -8.34 5.30 -5.00
CA THR A 152 -9.21 6.44 -4.61
C THR A 152 -10.46 6.45 -5.49
N VAL A 153 -11.58 7.04 -5.03
CA VAL A 153 -12.81 7.10 -5.85
C VAL A 153 -12.50 7.63 -7.25
N GLN A 154 -11.69 8.69 -7.32
CA GLN A 154 -11.17 9.24 -8.58
C GLN A 154 -10.38 8.23 -9.42
N GLN A 155 -9.48 7.45 -8.82
CA GLN A 155 -8.76 6.39 -9.53
C GLN A 155 -9.69 5.25 -10.00
N ARG A 156 -10.78 4.94 -9.27
CA ARG A 156 -11.79 3.97 -9.70
C ARG A 156 -12.63 4.50 -10.87
N GLU A 157 -12.98 5.77 -10.83
CA GLU A 157 -13.67 6.47 -11.93
C GLU A 157 -12.80 6.54 -13.19
N GLU A 158 -11.51 6.82 -13.03
CA GLU A 158 -10.56 6.76 -14.14
C GLU A 158 -10.39 5.33 -14.68
N ALA A 159 -10.33 4.32 -13.80
CA ALA A 159 -10.21 2.92 -14.20
C ALA A 159 -11.47 2.42 -14.92
N THR A 160 -12.66 2.82 -14.48
CA THR A 160 -13.94 2.51 -15.14
C THR A 160 -14.04 3.20 -16.48
N THR A 161 -13.71 4.49 -16.57
CA THR A 161 -13.64 5.23 -17.84
C THR A 161 -12.68 4.56 -18.84
N ARG A 162 -11.52 4.07 -18.38
CA ARG A 162 -10.58 3.32 -19.23
C ARG A 162 -11.18 2.01 -19.73
N ARG A 163 -11.85 1.25 -18.85
CA ARG A 163 -12.52 0.00 -19.22
C ARG A 163 -13.64 0.23 -20.24
N GLU A 164 -14.44 1.28 -20.06
CA GLU A 164 -15.51 1.63 -20.99
C GLU A 164 -14.98 1.99 -22.37
N ARG A 165 -13.88 2.77 -22.45
CA ARG A 165 -13.21 3.06 -23.73
C ARG A 165 -12.68 1.79 -24.40
N ASP A 166 -12.10 0.88 -23.63
CA ASP A 166 -11.58 -0.38 -24.16
C ASP A 166 -12.70 -1.31 -24.65
N ILE A 167 -13.83 -1.36 -23.94
CA ILE A 167 -15.02 -2.12 -24.35
C ILE A 167 -15.57 -1.52 -25.65
N SER A 168 -15.74 -0.20 -25.72
CA SER A 168 -16.24 0.48 -26.92
C SER A 168 -15.35 0.23 -28.14
N LYS A 169 -14.02 0.20 -27.98
CA LYS A 169 -13.09 -0.19 -29.06
C LYS A 169 -13.28 -1.64 -29.51
N ARG A 170 -13.39 -2.57 -28.57
CA ARG A 170 -13.61 -4.00 -28.89
C ARG A 170 -14.94 -4.23 -29.59
N GLU A 171 -15.99 -3.53 -29.17
CA GLU A 171 -17.30 -3.57 -29.82
C GLU A 171 -17.23 -3.02 -31.26
N GLY A 172 -16.47 -1.93 -31.48
CA GLY A 172 -16.20 -1.41 -32.82
C GLY A 172 -15.45 -2.41 -33.71
N ASP A 173 -14.40 -3.05 -33.19
CA ASP A 173 -13.63 -4.06 -33.92
C ASP A 173 -14.48 -5.30 -34.24
N LEU A 174 -15.34 -5.72 -33.31
CA LEU A 174 -16.27 -6.84 -33.51
C LEU A 174 -17.29 -6.52 -34.61
N ALA A 175 -17.90 -5.33 -34.58
CA ALA A 175 -18.84 -4.89 -35.61
C ALA A 175 -18.20 -4.87 -37.02
N GLN A 176 -16.93 -4.44 -37.13
CA GLN A 176 -16.19 -4.48 -38.41
C GLN A 176 -15.95 -5.92 -38.90
N ARG A 177 -15.60 -6.83 -37.98
CA ARG A 177 -15.39 -8.24 -38.33
C ARG A 177 -16.70 -8.91 -38.78
N GLU A 178 -17.80 -8.63 -38.09
CA GLU A 178 -19.13 -9.11 -38.45
C GLU A 178 -19.53 -8.63 -39.84
N LYS A 179 -19.29 -7.35 -40.15
CA LYS A 179 -19.51 -6.79 -41.50
C LYS A 179 -18.70 -7.55 -42.56
N HIS A 180 -17.41 -7.79 -42.33
CA HIS A 180 -16.55 -8.51 -43.27
C HIS A 180 -16.98 -9.99 -43.43
N VAL A 181 -17.48 -10.64 -42.38
CA VAL A 181 -18.03 -12.00 -42.48
C VAL A 181 -19.29 -11.99 -43.33
N ALA A 182 -20.22 -11.06 -43.08
CA ALA A 182 -21.44 -10.91 -43.86
C ALA A 182 -21.16 -10.64 -45.35
N GLU A 183 -20.16 -9.81 -45.68
CA GLU A 183 -19.72 -9.57 -47.06
C GLU A 183 -19.19 -10.85 -47.72
N ARG A 184 -18.34 -11.62 -47.03
CA ARG A 184 -17.83 -12.91 -47.53
C ARG A 184 -18.95 -13.93 -47.73
N GLU A 185 -19.92 -13.99 -46.82
CA GLU A 185 -21.08 -14.89 -46.95
C GLU A 185 -21.96 -14.51 -48.13
N ALA A 186 -22.13 -13.21 -48.38
CA ALA A 186 -22.84 -12.71 -49.57
C ALA A 186 -22.09 -13.07 -50.86
N GLU A 187 -20.76 -12.93 -50.89
CA GLU A 187 -19.92 -13.33 -52.03
C GLU A 187 -19.97 -14.84 -52.30
N VAL A 188 -19.82 -15.67 -51.27
CA VAL A 188 -19.93 -17.13 -51.38
C VAL A 188 -21.32 -17.54 -51.84
N SER A 189 -22.38 -16.93 -51.30
CA SER A 189 -23.75 -17.18 -51.73
C SER A 189 -23.98 -16.83 -53.20
N LYS A 190 -23.39 -15.71 -53.67
CA LYS A 190 -23.43 -15.32 -55.08
C LYS A 190 -22.67 -16.32 -55.95
N ALA A 191 -21.46 -16.69 -55.57
CA ALA A 191 -20.63 -17.66 -56.28
C ALA A 191 -21.31 -19.04 -56.37
N LEU A 192 -21.97 -19.49 -55.30
CA LEU A 192 -22.74 -20.74 -55.30
C LEU A 192 -23.93 -20.69 -56.26
N ARG A 193 -24.66 -19.56 -56.32
CA ARG A 193 -25.75 -19.38 -57.30
C ARG A 193 -25.24 -19.40 -58.73
N GLU A 194 -24.12 -18.72 -59.01
CA GLU A 194 -23.48 -18.73 -60.33
C GLU A 194 -22.99 -20.13 -60.70
N ALA A 195 -22.31 -20.84 -59.78
CA ALA A 195 -21.86 -22.21 -59.98
C ALA A 195 -23.04 -23.17 -60.23
N GLN A 196 -24.14 -23.05 -59.48
CA GLN A 196 -25.35 -23.84 -59.68
C GLN A 196 -26.00 -23.55 -61.04
N SER A 197 -26.00 -22.29 -61.48
CA SER A 197 -26.44 -21.90 -62.82
C SER A 197 -25.58 -22.51 -63.92
N LEU A 198 -24.25 -22.56 -63.73
CA LEU A 198 -23.31 -23.17 -64.67
C LEU A 198 -23.44 -24.70 -64.67
N LEU A 199 -23.57 -25.35 -63.51
CA LEU A 199 -23.80 -26.79 -63.42
C LEU A 199 -25.11 -27.20 -64.09
N SER A 200 -26.15 -26.37 -63.96
CA SER A 200 -27.43 -26.59 -64.65
C SER A 200 -27.30 -26.42 -66.17
N SER A 201 -26.31 -25.65 -66.67
CA SER A 201 -26.02 -25.53 -68.10
C SER A 201 -25.02 -26.57 -68.63
N ILE A 202 -24.18 -27.16 -67.78
CA ILE A 202 -23.16 -28.18 -68.10
C ILE A 202 -23.68 -29.61 -67.87
N GLY A 203 -24.96 -29.86 -68.17
CA GLY A 203 -25.44 -31.23 -68.36
C GLY A 203 -24.73 -31.86 -69.57
N ASN A 204 -23.53 -32.44 -69.36
CA ASN A 204 -22.85 -33.51 -70.14
C ASN A 204 -21.32 -33.35 -70.32
N THR A 205 -20.49 -33.07 -69.30
CA THR A 205 -19.02 -33.28 -69.48
C THR A 205 -18.24 -33.53 -68.18
N ARG A 206 -17.35 -34.53 -68.18
CA ARG A 206 -16.63 -35.12 -67.04
C ARG A 206 -15.19 -34.55 -66.96
N VAL A 207 -14.72 -34.08 -65.79
CA VAL A 207 -13.35 -33.52 -65.61
C VAL A 207 -12.60 -34.16 -64.42
N ILE A 208 -11.30 -34.43 -64.62
CA ILE A 208 -10.33 -35.08 -63.71
C ILE A 208 -9.48 -33.98 -63.03
N VAL A 209 -9.23 -34.05 -61.71
CA VAL A 209 -8.47 -33.07 -60.92
C VAL A 209 -7.08 -33.59 -60.54
N GLN A 210 -6.06 -32.73 -60.65
CA GLN A 210 -4.62 -32.99 -60.42
C GLN A 210 -4.13 -32.24 -59.14
N ALA A 211 -3.29 -32.88 -58.32
CA ALA A 211 -2.92 -32.45 -56.95
C ALA A 211 -1.67 -31.52 -56.86
N PRO A 212 -1.53 -30.68 -55.81
CA PRO A 212 -0.44 -29.70 -55.66
C PRO A 212 0.85 -30.23 -54.98
N VAL A 213 1.95 -29.51 -55.26
CA VAL A 213 3.38 -29.83 -55.00
C VAL A 213 3.82 -29.54 -53.56
N ALA A 214 4.61 -30.43 -52.97
CA ALA A 214 5.08 -30.42 -51.57
C ALA A 214 6.22 -29.40 -51.28
N ALA A 215 6.15 -28.75 -50.11
CA ALA A 215 7.20 -27.88 -49.57
C ALA A 215 8.37 -28.68 -48.95
N PRO A 216 9.61 -28.17 -48.95
CA PRO A 216 10.79 -28.90 -48.48
C PRO A 216 10.82 -29.04 -46.95
N THR A 217 10.64 -30.27 -46.46
CA THR A 217 10.72 -30.67 -45.05
C THR A 217 12.13 -31.13 -44.66
N SER A 218 13.12 -30.24 -44.66
CA SER A 218 14.44 -30.61 -44.12
C SER A 218 14.34 -30.74 -42.59
N SER A 219 14.60 -31.93 -42.05
CA SER A 219 14.58 -32.20 -40.61
C SER A 219 15.54 -31.28 -39.85
N PRO A 220 15.20 -30.81 -38.64
CA PRO A 220 16.05 -29.92 -37.85
C PRO A 220 17.42 -30.52 -37.54
N THR A 221 18.49 -29.75 -37.74
CA THR A 221 19.87 -30.18 -37.43
C THR A 221 20.32 -29.62 -36.09
N ALA A 222 21.25 -30.30 -35.40
CA ALA A 222 21.84 -29.83 -34.14
C ALA A 222 22.35 -28.37 -34.22
N THR A 223 23.03 -28.02 -35.32
CA THR A 223 23.57 -26.68 -35.56
C THR A 223 22.47 -25.64 -35.68
N SER A 224 21.37 -25.97 -36.39
CA SER A 224 20.22 -25.05 -36.54
C SER A 224 19.55 -24.77 -35.20
N VAL A 225 19.30 -25.80 -34.38
CA VAL A 225 18.68 -25.65 -33.05
C VAL A 225 19.61 -24.91 -32.08
N ALA A 226 20.92 -25.16 -32.14
CA ALA A 226 21.90 -24.43 -31.33
C ALA A 226 22.00 -22.94 -31.71
N SER A 227 21.83 -22.59 -32.99
CA SER A 227 21.71 -21.18 -33.41
C SER A 227 20.44 -20.55 -32.87
N LEU A 228 19.30 -21.20 -33.07
CA LEU A 228 18.00 -20.73 -32.59
C LEU A 228 18.01 -20.48 -31.08
N ARG A 229 18.58 -21.41 -30.29
CA ARG A 229 18.71 -21.24 -28.84
C ARG A 229 19.56 -20.02 -28.48
N ARG A 230 20.67 -19.80 -29.17
CA ARG A 230 21.52 -18.60 -28.94
C ARG A 230 20.76 -17.33 -29.24
N ASP A 231 19.98 -17.31 -30.30
CA ASP A 231 19.18 -16.13 -30.69
C ASP A 231 18.08 -15.84 -29.68
N VAL A 232 17.36 -16.87 -29.22
CA VAL A 232 16.34 -16.75 -28.15
C VAL A 232 16.95 -16.24 -26.84
N MET A 233 18.10 -16.79 -26.42
CA MET A 233 18.77 -16.35 -25.20
C MET A 233 19.32 -14.93 -25.32
N ARG A 234 19.86 -14.55 -26.49
CA ARG A 234 20.28 -13.17 -26.77
C ARG A 234 19.10 -12.21 -26.71
N LYS A 235 17.92 -12.62 -27.19
CA LYS A 235 16.70 -11.83 -27.12
C LYS A 235 16.23 -11.65 -25.68
N MET A 236 16.27 -12.70 -24.87
CA MET A 236 16.02 -12.60 -23.42
C MET A 236 16.98 -11.60 -22.77
N GLU A 237 18.27 -11.72 -23.03
CA GLU A 237 19.31 -10.82 -22.50
C GLU A 237 19.09 -9.37 -22.92
N TYR A 238 18.83 -9.13 -24.21
CA TYR A 238 18.56 -7.80 -24.77
C TYR A 238 17.34 -7.14 -24.12
N ARG A 239 16.26 -7.90 -23.96
CA ARG A 239 15.05 -7.44 -23.27
C ARG A 239 15.21 -7.39 -21.75
N GLY A 240 16.32 -7.91 -21.25
CA GLY A 240 16.61 -8.03 -19.84
C GLY A 240 15.66 -8.98 -19.10
N ILE A 241 15.19 -10.05 -19.71
CA ILE A 241 14.33 -11.06 -19.08
C ILE A 241 15.21 -12.21 -18.58
N LEU A 242 15.11 -12.53 -17.29
CA LEU A 242 15.77 -13.70 -16.70
C LEU A 242 14.84 -14.91 -16.77
N VAL A 243 15.40 -16.12 -16.66
CA VAL A 243 14.61 -17.36 -16.64
C VAL A 243 13.58 -17.35 -15.50
N ASP A 244 13.93 -16.78 -14.34
CA ASP A 244 13.02 -16.64 -13.20
C ASP A 244 11.91 -15.60 -13.38
N ASP A 245 12.02 -14.74 -14.40
CA ASP A 245 10.99 -13.75 -14.74
C ASP A 245 9.94 -14.32 -15.69
N LEU A 246 10.22 -15.47 -16.31
CA LEU A 246 9.31 -16.09 -17.26
C LEU A 246 8.05 -16.61 -16.53
N PRO A 247 6.86 -16.50 -17.15
CA PRO A 247 5.66 -17.19 -16.69
C PRO A 247 5.93 -18.69 -16.52
N PRO A 248 5.24 -19.40 -15.59
CA PRO A 248 5.44 -20.84 -15.37
C PRO A 248 5.47 -21.67 -16.66
N ALA A 249 4.48 -21.48 -17.55
CA ALA A 249 4.43 -22.19 -18.83
C ALA A 249 5.65 -21.93 -19.74
N ALA A 250 6.22 -20.72 -19.71
CA ALA A 250 7.42 -20.40 -20.50
C ALA A 250 8.70 -20.96 -19.86
N ARG A 251 8.74 -21.09 -18.52
CA ARG A 251 9.83 -21.79 -17.83
C ARG A 251 9.86 -23.28 -18.19
N ASP A 252 8.68 -23.89 -18.29
CA ASP A 252 8.57 -25.30 -18.69
C ASP A 252 9.08 -25.51 -20.12
N LEU A 253 8.80 -24.59 -21.06
CA LEU A 253 9.36 -24.62 -22.43
C LEU A 253 10.89 -24.51 -22.45
N GLU A 254 11.48 -23.71 -21.56
CA GLU A 254 12.94 -23.60 -21.44
C GLU A 254 13.55 -24.91 -20.93
N GLN A 255 12.94 -25.53 -19.91
CA GLN A 255 13.34 -26.82 -19.37
C GLN A 255 13.16 -27.96 -20.39
N GLU A 256 12.03 -27.97 -21.11
CA GLU A 256 11.74 -28.92 -22.18
C GLU A 256 12.78 -28.80 -23.30
N SER A 257 13.10 -27.58 -23.75
CA SER A 257 14.13 -27.37 -24.77
C SER A 257 15.51 -27.91 -24.33
N LYS A 258 15.88 -27.73 -23.05
CA LYS A 258 17.11 -28.29 -22.48
C LYS A 258 17.06 -29.81 -22.41
N ALA A 259 15.94 -30.39 -22.02
CA ALA A 259 15.75 -31.83 -21.93
C ALA A 259 15.82 -32.49 -23.32
N SER A 260 15.15 -31.91 -24.32
CA SER A 260 15.15 -32.39 -25.71
C SER A 260 16.53 -32.26 -26.37
N LEU A 261 17.27 -31.19 -26.08
CA LEU A 261 18.67 -31.08 -26.51
C LEU A 261 19.57 -32.16 -25.88
N LYS A 262 19.32 -32.54 -24.62
CA LYS A 262 20.06 -33.61 -23.95
C LYS A 262 19.71 -35.00 -24.51
N SER A 263 18.46 -35.24 -24.89
CA SER A 263 18.01 -36.48 -25.53
C SER A 263 18.28 -36.55 -27.04
N ARG A 264 18.86 -35.49 -27.63
CA ARG A 264 19.09 -35.34 -29.08
C ARG A 264 17.81 -35.34 -29.93
N ASP A 265 16.67 -34.98 -29.34
CA ASP A 265 15.42 -34.73 -30.06
C ASP A 265 15.39 -33.27 -30.54
N TYR A 266 15.97 -33.03 -31.72
CA TYR A 266 16.08 -31.69 -32.30
C TYR A 266 14.75 -31.12 -32.76
N GLY A 267 13.77 -31.97 -33.11
CA GLY A 267 12.42 -31.54 -33.49
C GLY A 267 11.69 -30.93 -32.30
N ALA A 268 11.59 -31.68 -31.21
CA ALA A 268 10.96 -31.20 -29.99
C ALA A 268 11.68 -29.96 -29.40
N ALA A 269 13.02 -29.94 -29.46
CA ALA A 269 13.80 -28.79 -29.01
C ALA A 269 13.51 -27.52 -29.84
N GLN A 270 13.41 -27.63 -31.17
CA GLN A 270 13.07 -26.50 -32.02
C GLN A 270 11.66 -25.96 -31.72
N ASP A 271 10.68 -26.85 -31.61
CA ASP A 271 9.30 -26.46 -31.31
C ASP A 271 9.17 -25.75 -29.96
N ALA A 272 9.84 -26.27 -28.93
CA ALA A 272 9.87 -25.64 -27.60
C ALA A 272 10.54 -24.25 -27.65
N LEU A 273 11.65 -24.11 -28.38
CA LEU A 273 12.34 -22.82 -28.55
C LEU A 273 11.51 -21.80 -29.34
N MET A 274 10.79 -22.21 -30.39
CA MET A 274 9.90 -21.32 -31.14
C MET A 274 8.71 -20.85 -30.30
N LYS A 275 8.15 -21.73 -29.46
CA LYS A 275 7.11 -21.35 -28.49
C LYS A 275 7.66 -20.41 -27.43
N LEU A 276 8.87 -20.67 -26.92
CA LEU A 276 9.55 -19.81 -25.95
C LEU A 276 9.84 -18.43 -26.55
N ASP A 277 10.30 -18.35 -27.80
CA ASP A 277 10.56 -17.08 -28.49
C ASP A 277 9.29 -16.21 -28.56
N LYS A 278 8.17 -16.80 -28.98
CA LYS A 278 6.85 -16.11 -28.98
C LYS A 278 6.41 -15.70 -27.57
N ALA A 279 6.64 -16.55 -26.58
CA ALA A 279 6.34 -16.23 -25.18
C ALA A 279 7.18 -15.03 -24.69
N ILE A 280 8.45 -14.98 -25.05
CA ILE A 280 9.35 -13.87 -24.73
C ILE A 280 8.87 -12.58 -25.40
N GLU A 281 8.43 -12.61 -26.65
CA GLU A 281 7.87 -11.44 -27.35
C GLU A 281 6.64 -10.89 -26.63
N GLY A 282 5.75 -11.77 -26.17
CA GLY A 282 4.52 -11.40 -25.47
C GLY A 282 4.71 -10.76 -24.09
N ILE A 283 5.91 -10.85 -23.48
CA ILE A 283 6.18 -10.24 -22.18
C ILE A 283 6.32 -8.72 -22.35
N ALA A 284 5.49 -7.95 -21.68
CA ALA A 284 5.62 -6.50 -21.60
C ALA A 284 6.53 -6.10 -20.42
N VAL A 285 7.61 -5.36 -20.70
CA VAL A 285 8.51 -4.82 -19.66
C VAL A 285 7.93 -3.49 -19.19
N ASN A 286 7.07 -3.54 -18.17
CA ASN A 286 6.39 -2.39 -17.59
C ASN A 286 6.67 -2.29 -16.07
N GLY A 287 6.11 -1.26 -15.41
CA GLY A 287 6.26 -1.05 -13.97
C GLY A 287 5.98 -2.31 -13.12
N PRO A 288 4.81 -2.97 -13.27
CA PRO A 288 4.52 -4.22 -12.57
C PRO A 288 5.54 -5.34 -12.80
N PHE A 289 6.02 -5.52 -14.04
CA PHE A 289 7.04 -6.52 -14.36
C PHE A 289 8.35 -6.24 -13.60
N VAL A 290 8.82 -5.00 -13.67
CA VAL A 290 10.07 -4.55 -13.04
C VAL A 290 9.98 -4.60 -11.50
N GLN A 291 8.85 -4.21 -10.92
CA GLN A 291 8.61 -4.29 -9.48
C GLN A 291 8.58 -5.75 -8.99
N GLY A 292 7.91 -6.63 -9.75
CA GLY A 292 7.88 -8.06 -9.46
C GLY A 292 9.27 -8.69 -9.53
N LYS A 293 10.09 -8.29 -10.51
CA LYS A 293 11.51 -8.68 -10.59
C LYS A 293 12.29 -8.24 -9.35
N MET A 294 12.16 -6.98 -8.95
CA MET A 294 12.89 -6.46 -7.77
C MET A 294 12.50 -7.21 -6.49
N THR A 295 11.22 -7.58 -6.36
CA THR A 295 10.74 -8.39 -5.23
C THR A 295 11.36 -9.79 -5.24
N ARG A 296 11.45 -10.44 -6.41
CA ARG A 296 12.14 -11.74 -6.54
C ARG A 296 13.62 -11.63 -6.18
N LEU A 297 14.30 -10.60 -6.70
CA LEU A 297 15.71 -10.33 -6.43
C LEU A 297 15.97 -10.15 -4.92
N ASN A 298 15.19 -9.29 -4.26
CA ASN A 298 15.29 -9.09 -2.82
C ASN A 298 15.06 -10.38 -2.04
N ARG A 299 14.10 -11.21 -2.45
CA ARG A 299 13.84 -12.51 -1.82
C ARG A 299 15.03 -13.46 -1.99
N SER A 300 15.49 -13.65 -3.22
CA SER A 300 16.56 -14.60 -3.56
C SER A 300 17.90 -14.24 -2.92
N TYR A 301 18.18 -12.95 -2.71
CA TYR A 301 19.50 -12.49 -2.28
C TYR A 301 19.55 -11.86 -0.89
N SER A 302 18.42 -11.82 -0.16
CA SER A 302 18.37 -11.31 1.23
C SER A 302 19.37 -11.97 2.19
N SER A 303 19.76 -13.22 1.92
CA SER A 303 20.69 -14.00 2.76
C SER A 303 22.15 -13.98 2.24
N THR A 304 22.40 -13.40 1.07
CA THR A 304 23.75 -13.42 0.48
C THR A 304 24.61 -12.33 1.11
N LYS A 305 25.69 -12.74 1.78
CA LYS A 305 26.68 -11.80 2.33
C LYS A 305 27.52 -11.25 1.17
N LEU A 306 27.41 -9.95 0.92
CA LEU A 306 28.21 -9.23 -0.06
C LEU A 306 29.45 -8.65 0.60
N ASP A 307 30.57 -8.61 -0.12
CA ASP A 307 31.70 -7.77 0.28
C ASP A 307 31.34 -6.28 0.19
N SER A 308 32.13 -5.42 0.85
CA SER A 308 31.88 -3.98 0.90
C SER A 308 31.89 -3.32 -0.48
N GLY A 309 32.70 -3.83 -1.42
CA GLY A 309 32.78 -3.34 -2.79
C GLY A 309 31.50 -3.64 -3.57
N LYS A 310 31.07 -4.91 -3.61
CA LYS A 310 29.83 -5.34 -4.27
C LYS A 310 28.59 -4.68 -3.66
N SER A 311 28.56 -4.52 -2.33
CA SER A 311 27.49 -3.81 -1.63
C SER A 311 27.36 -2.36 -2.10
N THR A 312 28.48 -1.64 -2.21
CA THR A 312 28.51 -0.25 -2.71
C THR A 312 28.04 -0.17 -4.16
N GLN A 313 28.46 -1.10 -5.02
CA GLN A 313 28.01 -1.16 -6.41
C GLN A 313 26.50 -1.41 -6.52
N ILE A 314 25.95 -2.32 -5.71
CA ILE A 314 24.51 -2.60 -5.68
C ILE A 314 23.73 -1.38 -5.20
N GLN A 315 24.19 -0.67 -4.16
CA GLN A 315 23.55 0.57 -3.71
C GLN A 315 23.50 1.64 -4.80
N LYS A 316 24.59 1.80 -5.56
CA LYS A 316 24.61 2.70 -6.72
C LYS A 316 23.59 2.28 -7.79
N LEU A 317 23.55 1.00 -8.14
CA LEU A 317 22.58 0.46 -9.11
C LEU A 317 21.13 0.61 -8.63
N LEU A 318 20.86 0.47 -7.33
CA LEU A 318 19.54 0.68 -6.73
C LEU A 318 19.09 2.15 -6.83
N SER A 319 20.00 3.09 -6.64
CA SER A 319 19.73 4.52 -6.83
C SER A 319 19.36 4.82 -8.29
N GLU A 320 20.19 4.38 -9.23
CA GLU A 320 19.94 4.56 -10.68
C GLU A 320 18.66 3.85 -11.13
N PHE A 321 18.39 2.66 -10.59
CA PHE A 321 17.15 1.92 -10.81
C PHE A 321 15.93 2.73 -10.36
N SER A 322 15.97 3.30 -9.16
CA SER A 322 14.84 4.03 -8.56
C SER A 322 14.53 5.31 -9.34
N GLU A 323 15.57 6.02 -9.80
CA GLU A 323 15.43 7.19 -10.68
C GLU A 323 14.76 6.80 -12.01
N LEU A 324 15.31 5.79 -12.71
CA LEU A 324 14.75 5.32 -13.99
C LEU A 324 13.33 4.77 -13.86
N ALA A 325 13.01 4.11 -12.75
CA ALA A 325 11.67 3.62 -12.45
C ALA A 325 10.69 4.79 -12.23
N THR A 326 11.11 5.83 -11.52
CA THR A 326 10.28 7.04 -11.29
C THR A 326 9.99 7.77 -12.60
N ASP A 327 10.98 7.82 -13.50
CA ASP A 327 10.83 8.42 -14.84
C ASP A 327 10.01 7.55 -15.82
N GLY A 328 9.53 6.37 -15.39
CA GLY A 328 8.78 5.44 -16.24
C GLY A 328 9.64 4.73 -17.31
N ARG A 329 10.97 4.74 -17.16
CA ARG A 329 11.93 4.16 -18.12
C ARG A 329 12.21 2.69 -17.79
N TRP A 330 11.16 1.87 -17.87
CA TRP A 330 11.15 0.49 -17.39
C TRP A 330 12.20 -0.41 -18.05
N ASP A 331 12.48 -0.26 -19.35
CA ASP A 331 13.51 -1.06 -20.03
C ASP A 331 14.91 -0.84 -19.44
N ARG A 332 15.27 0.42 -19.15
CA ARG A 332 16.58 0.76 -18.56
C ARG A 332 16.65 0.36 -17.09
N ALA A 333 15.58 0.56 -16.34
CA ALA A 333 15.49 0.09 -14.96
C ALA A 333 15.66 -1.44 -14.91
N ASN A 334 15.02 -2.17 -15.83
CA ASN A 334 15.15 -3.61 -15.94
C ASN A 334 16.61 -4.06 -16.21
N GLN A 335 17.34 -3.36 -17.07
CA GLN A 335 18.76 -3.63 -17.30
C GLN A 335 19.59 -3.43 -16.02
N LYS A 336 19.30 -2.39 -15.21
CA LYS A 336 19.97 -2.18 -13.92
C LYS A 336 19.67 -3.31 -12.93
N ALA A 337 18.44 -3.81 -12.91
CA ALA A 337 18.09 -4.98 -12.10
C ALA A 337 18.91 -6.21 -12.50
N ASN A 338 19.15 -6.44 -13.79
CA ASN A 338 19.99 -7.55 -14.25
C ASN A 338 21.48 -7.36 -13.90
N GLN A 339 21.98 -6.13 -13.93
CA GLN A 339 23.35 -5.84 -13.46
C GLN A 339 23.50 -6.20 -11.98
N MET A 340 22.49 -5.92 -11.15
CA MET A 340 22.49 -6.35 -9.75
C MET A 340 22.56 -7.88 -9.64
N VAL A 341 21.73 -8.61 -10.40
CA VAL A 341 21.77 -10.08 -10.44
C VAL A 341 23.15 -10.61 -10.85
N ALA A 342 23.80 -9.99 -11.84
CA ALA A 342 25.15 -10.37 -12.26
C ALA A 342 26.17 -10.20 -11.13
N ILE A 343 26.09 -9.12 -10.35
CA ILE A 343 26.96 -8.91 -9.18
C ILE A 343 26.71 -10.00 -8.12
N TYR A 344 25.45 -10.32 -7.83
CA TYR A 344 25.12 -11.38 -6.89
C TYR A 344 25.60 -12.77 -7.33
N GLN A 345 25.65 -13.02 -8.64
CA GLN A 345 26.11 -14.30 -9.20
C GLN A 345 27.62 -14.37 -9.37
N SER A 346 28.33 -13.23 -9.41
CA SER A 346 29.78 -13.19 -9.43
C SER A 346 30.32 -13.74 -8.10
N LYS A 347 30.85 -14.97 -8.13
CA LYS A 347 31.51 -15.58 -6.96
C LYS A 347 32.87 -14.97 -6.76
#